data_AF-A0A8T0U236-F1
#
_entry.id   AF-A0A8T0U236-F1
#
_cell.length_a   1.000
_cell.length_b   1.000
_cell.length_c   1.000
_cell.angle_alpha   90.00
_cell.angle_beta   90.00
_cell.angle_gamma   90.00
#
_symmetry.space_group_name_H-M   'P 1'
#
loop_
_entity.id
_entity.type
_entity.pdbx_description
1 polymer ?
#
loop_
_entity_poly.entity_id
_entity_poly.type
_entity_poly.pdbx_seq_one_letter_code
_entity_poly.pdbx_strand_id
1 'polypeptide(L)'
;MAIRGGSSFALAALLALASVAAVAGEVFFQEKFEDGWESRWVKSDWKKDENMAGEWNHTSGKWNGDAEDKGIQTSEDYRFYAISAEYPEFSNKDKTLVLQFSVKHEQKLDCGGGYVKLLGGDVDQKKFGGDTPYSIMFGPDICGYSTKKVHAILTKDGKNHLIKKDVPCETDQLTHVYTLIIRPDATYSILIDNEEKQTGSVYEHWDILPPKKIKDPEAKKPEDWDDKEYIPDPEDKKPEGYDDIPKEIPDPDAKKPEDWDDEEDGEWTAPTIPNPEYKGPWKQKKIKNPNYQGKWKAAFDEAEKKKEEEEAAKAGEDDDDLEDEEDDEKADEDKADSDAEDGKDSDDEKHDEL
;
A
#
# COMPACT_ATOMS: atom_id res chain seq x y z
N MET A 1 -45.55 41.64 -48.75
CA MET A 1 -45.15 40.75 -47.63
C MET A 1 -45.94 39.47 -47.77
N ALA A 2 -45.40 38.25 -47.78
CA ALA A 2 -44.07 37.79 -47.44
C ALA A 2 -43.89 36.41 -48.10
N ILE A 3 -42.77 36.19 -48.78
CA ILE A 3 -42.25 34.86 -49.06
C ILE A 3 -40.75 34.94 -48.83
N ARG A 4 -40.28 34.22 -47.81
CA ARG A 4 -38.93 33.63 -47.61
C ARG A 4 -38.61 33.64 -46.11
N GLY A 5 -38.42 32.45 -45.55
CA GLY A 5 -37.98 32.29 -44.16
C GLY A 5 -38.03 30.87 -43.59
N GLY A 6 -38.46 29.85 -44.36
CA GLY A 6 -38.72 28.51 -43.79
C GLY A 6 -37.59 27.48 -43.85
N SER A 7 -36.46 27.75 -44.53
CA SER A 7 -35.52 26.66 -44.87
C SER A 7 -34.29 26.54 -43.94
N SER A 8 -33.96 27.55 -43.14
CA SER A 8 -32.73 27.53 -42.33
C SER A 8 -32.91 26.86 -40.96
N PHE A 9 -34.13 26.88 -40.40
CA PHE A 9 -34.41 26.26 -39.09
C PHE A 9 -34.48 24.73 -39.17
N ALA A 10 -34.99 24.17 -40.27
CA ALA A 10 -35.06 22.72 -40.45
C ALA A 10 -33.67 22.09 -40.64
N LEU A 11 -32.74 22.77 -41.32
CA LEU A 11 -31.37 22.30 -41.50
C LEU A 11 -30.56 22.39 -40.20
N ALA A 12 -30.75 23.45 -39.41
CA ALA A 12 -30.11 23.62 -38.11
C ALA A 12 -30.60 22.59 -37.07
N ALA A 13 -31.89 22.23 -37.10
CA ALA A 13 -32.43 21.18 -36.24
C ALA A 13 -31.91 19.78 -36.59
N LEU A 14 -31.71 19.49 -37.88
CA LEU A 14 -31.10 18.23 -38.35
C LEU A 14 -29.60 18.14 -38.01
N LEU A 15 -28.86 19.25 -38.05
CA LEU A 15 -27.46 19.30 -37.59
C LEU A 15 -27.32 19.23 -36.07
N ALA A 16 -28.26 19.80 -35.29
CA ALA A 16 -28.27 19.71 -33.83
C ALA A 16 -28.64 18.30 -33.32
N LEU A 17 -29.43 17.54 -34.08
CA LEU A 17 -29.71 16.12 -33.81
C LEU A 17 -28.57 15.19 -34.24
N ALA A 18 -27.67 15.64 -35.13
CA ALA A 18 -26.48 14.89 -35.53
C ALA A 18 -25.28 15.05 -34.57
N SER A 19 -25.33 16.00 -33.62
CA SER A 19 -24.26 16.27 -32.66
C SER A 19 -24.43 15.61 -31.29
N VAL A 20 -25.42 14.73 -31.11
CA VAL A 20 -25.37 13.78 -29.99
C VAL A 20 -24.39 12.68 -30.41
N ALA A 21 -23.09 12.99 -30.35
CA ALA A 21 -22.10 11.95 -30.19
C ALA A 21 -22.48 11.25 -28.88
N ALA A 22 -23.16 10.12 -28.99
CA ALA A 22 -23.24 9.19 -27.88
C ALA A 22 -21.78 8.91 -27.52
N VAL A 23 -21.32 9.46 -26.40
CA VAL A 23 -20.06 9.07 -25.79
C VAL A 23 -20.31 7.66 -25.27
N ALA A 24 -20.32 6.68 -26.17
CA ALA A 24 -20.37 5.28 -25.82
C ALA A 24 -19.00 4.96 -25.21
N GLY A 25 -18.98 4.71 -23.89
CA GLY A 25 -17.78 4.20 -23.25
C GLY A 25 -17.41 2.85 -23.87
N GLU A 26 -16.13 2.65 -24.14
CA GLU A 26 -15.60 1.36 -24.54
C GLU A 26 -15.77 0.36 -23.39
N VAL A 27 -16.46 -0.75 -23.64
CA VAL A 27 -16.73 -1.79 -22.63
C VAL A 27 -15.68 -2.88 -22.79
N PHE A 28 -14.70 -2.90 -21.88
CA PHE A 28 -13.64 -3.92 -21.88
C PHE A 28 -14.11 -5.27 -21.31
N PHE A 29 -14.95 -5.24 -20.28
CA PHE A 29 -15.50 -6.43 -19.65
C PHE A 29 -16.90 -6.15 -19.11
N GLN A 30 -17.82 -7.08 -19.38
CA GLN A 30 -19.15 -7.07 -18.81
C GLN A 30 -19.55 -8.52 -18.52
N GLU A 31 -19.88 -8.80 -17.26
CA GLU A 31 -20.41 -10.08 -16.83
C GLU A 31 -21.74 -9.85 -16.11
N LYS A 32 -22.75 -10.64 -16.51
CA LYS A 32 -24.10 -10.65 -15.91
C LYS A 32 -24.47 -12.01 -15.32
N PHE A 33 -23.56 -12.97 -15.43
CA PHE A 33 -23.72 -14.37 -15.04
C PHE A 33 -24.95 -15.02 -15.68
N GLU A 34 -25.17 -14.75 -16.96
CA GLU A 34 -26.14 -15.51 -17.76
C GLU A 34 -25.67 -16.97 -17.93
N ASP A 35 -26.58 -17.87 -18.33
CA ASP A 35 -26.25 -19.27 -18.57
C ASP A 35 -25.03 -19.44 -19.49
N GLY A 36 -24.10 -20.34 -19.12
CA GLY A 36 -22.84 -20.55 -19.82
C GLY A 36 -21.66 -19.71 -19.32
N TRP A 37 -21.84 -18.94 -18.23
CA TRP A 37 -20.77 -18.18 -17.57
C TRP A 37 -19.54 -19.02 -17.24
N GLU A 38 -19.69 -20.33 -16.97
CA GLU A 38 -18.59 -21.24 -16.64
C GLU A 38 -17.54 -21.33 -17.76
N SER A 39 -17.91 -21.01 -19.00
CA SER A 39 -16.98 -20.96 -20.13
C SER A 39 -16.07 -19.73 -20.13
N ARG A 40 -16.49 -18.65 -19.42
CA ARG A 40 -15.77 -17.37 -19.33
C ARG A 40 -14.90 -17.28 -18.08
N TRP A 41 -15.19 -18.09 -17.06
CA TRP A 41 -14.54 -18.03 -15.75
C TRP A 41 -13.70 -19.27 -15.47
N VAL A 42 -12.49 -19.06 -14.97
CA VAL A 42 -11.57 -20.11 -14.58
C VAL A 42 -11.47 -20.15 -13.06
N LYS A 43 -11.91 -21.27 -12.47
CA LYS A 43 -11.64 -21.58 -11.07
C LYS A 43 -10.16 -21.93 -10.88
N SER A 44 -9.52 -21.26 -9.94
CA SER A 44 -8.13 -21.50 -9.55
C SER A 44 -7.98 -22.82 -8.78
N ASP A 45 -6.81 -23.45 -8.90
CA ASP A 45 -6.40 -24.59 -8.09
C ASP A 45 -5.69 -24.16 -6.78
N TRP A 46 -5.56 -22.86 -6.53
CA TRP A 46 -5.03 -22.33 -5.27
C TRP A 46 -5.84 -22.85 -4.08
N LYS A 47 -5.15 -23.34 -3.04
CA LYS A 47 -5.73 -23.97 -1.83
C LYS A 47 -6.52 -25.27 -2.05
N LYS A 48 -6.48 -25.85 -3.25
CA LYS A 48 -7.15 -27.14 -3.53
C LYS A 48 -6.52 -28.31 -2.80
N ASP A 49 -5.20 -28.42 -2.80
CA ASP A 49 -4.48 -29.54 -2.15
C ASP A 49 -4.61 -29.51 -0.61
N GLU A 50 -4.82 -28.31 -0.05
CA GLU A 50 -5.11 -28.10 1.37
C GLU A 50 -6.59 -28.36 1.72
N ASN A 51 -7.41 -28.73 0.72
CA ASN A 51 -8.86 -28.83 0.82
C ASN A 51 -9.46 -27.57 1.45
N MET A 52 -9.00 -26.38 1.05
CA MET A 52 -9.48 -25.08 1.54
C MET A 52 -10.04 -24.17 0.43
N ALA A 53 -10.02 -24.62 -0.83
CA ALA A 53 -10.68 -23.94 -1.93
C ALA A 53 -12.21 -24.15 -1.86
N GLY A 54 -12.98 -23.07 -1.94
CA GLY A 54 -14.45 -23.13 -1.91
C GLY A 54 -15.10 -23.32 -3.27
N GLU A 55 -16.34 -23.80 -3.29
CA GLU A 55 -17.18 -23.96 -4.48
C GLU A 55 -18.12 -22.77 -4.71
N TRP A 56 -18.42 -22.48 -5.98
CA TRP A 56 -19.30 -21.38 -6.39
C TRP A 56 -20.66 -21.91 -6.82
N ASN A 57 -21.71 -21.26 -6.34
CA ASN A 57 -23.09 -21.48 -6.80
C ASN A 57 -23.49 -20.40 -7.80
N HIS A 58 -24.30 -20.77 -8.78
CA HIS A 58 -24.95 -19.83 -9.71
C HIS A 58 -26.42 -19.63 -9.29
N THR A 59 -26.74 -18.47 -8.71
CA THR A 59 -28.04 -18.24 -8.04
C THR A 59 -28.37 -16.76 -7.90
N SER A 60 -29.67 -16.43 -7.77
CA SER A 60 -30.17 -15.10 -7.41
C SER A 60 -30.35 -14.93 -5.89
N GLY A 61 -29.99 -15.93 -5.09
CA GLY A 61 -30.10 -15.92 -3.63
C GLY A 61 -31.47 -16.38 -3.11
N LYS A 62 -31.68 -16.31 -1.79
CA LYS A 62 -32.95 -16.72 -1.15
C LYS A 62 -34.09 -15.74 -1.42
N TRP A 63 -33.74 -14.49 -1.73
CA TRP A 63 -34.67 -13.42 -2.05
C TRP A 63 -33.99 -12.49 -3.06
N ASN A 64 -34.75 -12.04 -4.05
CA ASN A 64 -34.23 -11.27 -5.19
C ASN A 64 -35.29 -10.27 -5.67
N GLY A 65 -34.83 -9.30 -6.47
CA GLY A 65 -35.72 -8.41 -7.23
C GLY A 65 -36.23 -9.06 -8.51
N ASP A 66 -35.38 -9.87 -9.15
CA ASP A 66 -35.68 -10.71 -10.30
C ASP A 66 -35.03 -12.09 -10.09
N ALA A 67 -35.75 -13.16 -10.39
CA ALA A 67 -35.25 -14.53 -10.23
C ALA A 67 -34.20 -14.89 -11.29
N GLU A 68 -34.22 -14.20 -12.43
CA GLU A 68 -33.27 -14.38 -13.53
C GLU A 68 -31.97 -13.58 -13.33
N ASP A 69 -31.97 -12.58 -12.44
CA ASP A 69 -30.77 -11.82 -12.05
C ASP A 69 -29.88 -12.66 -11.12
N LYS A 70 -29.22 -13.65 -11.71
CA LYS A 70 -28.29 -14.54 -11.01
C LYS A 70 -26.89 -13.93 -10.95
N GLY A 71 -26.12 -14.41 -9.99
CA GLY A 71 -24.70 -14.16 -9.86
C GLY A 71 -23.97 -15.39 -9.35
N ILE A 72 -22.66 -15.23 -9.11
CA ILE A 72 -21.87 -16.24 -8.38
C ILE A 72 -21.94 -15.99 -6.88
N GLN A 73 -22.14 -17.06 -6.12
CA GLN A 73 -22.23 -17.04 -4.67
C GLN A 73 -21.25 -18.04 -4.06
N THR A 74 -20.55 -17.63 -3.01
CA THR A 74 -19.72 -18.51 -2.19
C THR A 74 -20.62 -19.50 -1.41
N SER A 75 -20.29 -20.78 -1.44
CA SER A 75 -21.20 -21.84 -0.96
C SER A 75 -20.87 -22.40 0.43
N GLU A 76 -19.59 -22.41 0.79
CA GLU A 76 -19.05 -23.03 2.00
C GLU A 76 -18.41 -21.99 2.93
N ASP A 77 -18.61 -22.16 4.24
CA ASP A 77 -17.96 -21.36 5.28
C ASP A 77 -16.46 -21.71 5.43
N TYR A 78 -15.65 -20.73 5.87
CA TYR A 78 -14.22 -20.91 6.15
C TYR A 78 -13.40 -21.47 4.97
N ARG A 79 -13.76 -21.05 3.74
CA ARG A 79 -13.02 -21.38 2.51
C ARG A 79 -12.38 -20.14 1.89
N PHE A 80 -11.32 -20.37 1.12
CA PHE A 80 -10.76 -19.38 0.21
C PHE A 80 -11.42 -19.50 -1.17
N TYR A 81 -11.68 -18.34 -1.78
CA TYR A 81 -12.35 -18.25 -3.06
C TYR A 81 -11.46 -17.51 -4.05
N ALA A 82 -11.17 -18.16 -5.18
CA ALA A 82 -10.36 -17.60 -6.25
C ALA A 82 -10.91 -18.06 -7.61
N ILE A 83 -11.41 -17.09 -8.37
CA ILE A 83 -11.93 -17.27 -9.73
C ILE A 83 -11.59 -16.02 -10.53
N SER A 84 -11.27 -16.18 -11.80
CA SER A 84 -10.92 -15.09 -12.71
C SER A 84 -11.60 -15.26 -14.06
N ALA A 85 -11.81 -14.16 -14.76
CA ALA A 85 -12.25 -14.14 -16.16
C ALA A 85 -11.27 -13.30 -16.95
N GLU A 86 -10.87 -13.82 -18.11
CA GLU A 86 -10.01 -13.11 -19.05
C GLU A 86 -10.83 -12.14 -19.89
N TYR A 87 -10.25 -11.00 -20.22
CA TYR A 87 -10.82 -9.98 -21.09
C TYR A 87 -9.72 -9.35 -21.94
N PRO A 88 -10.06 -8.68 -23.05
CA PRO A 88 -9.06 -8.07 -23.92
C PRO A 88 -8.12 -7.15 -23.16
N GLU A 89 -6.82 -7.31 -23.39
CA GLU A 89 -5.81 -6.44 -22.79
C GLU A 89 -6.06 -4.97 -23.18
N PHE A 90 -5.95 -4.07 -22.21
CA PHE A 90 -6.17 -2.65 -22.44
C PHE A 90 -5.27 -1.81 -21.52
N SER A 91 -5.15 -0.53 -21.87
CA SER A 91 -4.52 0.48 -21.02
C SER A 91 -5.48 1.64 -20.78
N ASN A 92 -5.54 2.11 -19.54
CA ASN A 92 -6.23 3.35 -19.18
C ASN A 92 -5.32 4.59 -19.27
N LYS A 93 -4.15 4.50 -19.92
CA LYS A 93 -3.30 5.67 -20.18
C LYS A 93 -4.11 6.71 -20.96
N ASP A 94 -4.12 7.94 -20.45
CA ASP A 94 -4.84 9.08 -21.01
C ASP A 94 -6.38 8.88 -21.12
N LYS A 95 -6.93 7.84 -20.47
CA LYS A 95 -8.36 7.51 -20.46
C LYS A 95 -8.89 7.32 -19.04
N THR A 96 -10.17 7.62 -18.84
CA THR A 96 -10.84 7.31 -17.57
C THR A 96 -11.12 5.81 -17.48
N LEU A 97 -10.72 5.19 -16.38
CA LEU A 97 -11.10 3.83 -16.00
C LEU A 97 -12.33 3.89 -15.09
N VAL A 98 -13.32 3.05 -15.38
CA VAL A 98 -14.46 2.80 -14.49
C VAL A 98 -14.53 1.30 -14.19
N LEU A 99 -14.42 0.95 -12.92
CA LEU A 99 -14.59 -0.41 -12.42
C LEU A 99 -15.83 -0.44 -11.54
N GLN A 100 -16.84 -1.19 -11.94
CA GLN A 100 -18.11 -1.28 -11.23
C GLN A 100 -18.59 -2.72 -11.10
N PHE A 101 -19.08 -3.08 -9.92
CA PHE A 101 -19.69 -4.37 -9.67
C PHE A 101 -20.66 -4.28 -8.49
N SER A 102 -21.55 -5.25 -8.35
CA SER A 102 -22.48 -5.35 -7.23
C SER A 102 -22.11 -6.50 -6.30
N VAL A 103 -22.25 -6.28 -5.00
CA VAL A 103 -22.02 -7.29 -3.96
C VAL A 103 -23.25 -7.38 -3.06
N LYS A 104 -23.61 -8.59 -2.67
CA LYS A 104 -24.69 -8.87 -1.73
C LYS A 104 -24.20 -9.83 -0.65
N HIS A 105 -24.13 -9.38 0.59
CA HIS A 105 -23.79 -10.22 1.74
C HIS A 105 -25.06 -10.81 2.38
N GLU A 106 -25.80 -11.63 1.63
CA GLU A 106 -27.09 -12.19 2.05
C GLU A 106 -26.99 -12.98 3.37
N GLN A 107 -25.85 -13.58 3.66
CA GLN A 107 -25.60 -14.41 4.84
C GLN A 107 -25.34 -13.64 6.14
N LYS A 108 -25.40 -12.29 6.12
CA LYS A 108 -25.01 -11.42 7.24
C LYS A 108 -23.56 -11.68 7.65
N LEU A 109 -22.66 -11.32 6.73
CA LEU A 109 -21.22 -11.60 6.83
C LEU A 109 -20.60 -11.03 8.12
N ASP A 110 -19.85 -11.88 8.82
CA ASP A 110 -19.07 -11.53 10.00
C ASP A 110 -17.59 -11.26 9.67
N CYS A 111 -16.97 -12.11 8.83
CA CYS A 111 -15.65 -11.90 8.28
C CYS A 111 -15.50 -12.50 6.87
N GLY A 112 -15.19 -11.65 5.89
CA GLY A 112 -14.90 -12.00 4.49
C GLY A 112 -14.70 -10.75 3.61
N GLY A 113 -14.02 -10.97 2.49
CA GLY A 113 -13.83 -9.96 1.46
C GLY A 113 -14.85 -10.09 0.33
N GLY A 114 -15.35 -8.96 -0.16
CA GLY A 114 -16.20 -8.87 -1.35
C GLY A 114 -15.56 -8.01 -2.44
N TYR A 115 -14.22 -7.99 -2.52
CA TYR A 115 -13.47 -7.17 -3.47
C TYR A 115 -13.05 -7.95 -4.72
N VAL A 116 -12.77 -7.21 -5.78
CA VAL A 116 -12.19 -7.73 -7.03
C VAL A 116 -10.75 -7.26 -7.19
N LYS A 117 -9.97 -7.99 -8.00
CA LYS A 117 -8.62 -7.62 -8.42
C LYS A 117 -8.57 -7.52 -9.95
N LEU A 118 -7.95 -6.46 -10.47
CA LEU A 118 -7.57 -6.36 -11.89
C LEU A 118 -6.15 -6.89 -12.05
N LEU A 119 -6.02 -7.95 -12.85
CA LEU A 119 -4.79 -8.73 -13.01
C LEU A 119 -4.00 -8.28 -14.26
N GLY A 120 -2.70 -8.57 -14.28
CA GLY A 120 -1.87 -8.45 -15.49
C GLY A 120 -2.17 -9.56 -16.50
N GLY A 121 -1.84 -9.33 -17.78
CA GLY A 121 -2.10 -10.28 -18.87
C GLY A 121 -1.25 -11.57 -18.81
N ASP A 122 -0.20 -11.59 -18.00
CA ASP A 122 0.72 -12.71 -17.81
C ASP A 122 0.30 -13.68 -16.68
N VAL A 123 -0.83 -13.42 -16.02
CA VAL A 123 -1.29 -14.21 -14.89
C VAL A 123 -1.84 -15.58 -15.33
N ASP A 124 -1.27 -16.65 -14.74
CA ASP A 124 -1.84 -18.00 -14.82
C ASP A 124 -3.11 -18.09 -13.95
N GLN A 125 -4.28 -18.06 -14.58
CA GLN A 125 -5.59 -18.13 -13.93
C GLN A 125 -5.75 -19.37 -13.02
N LYS A 126 -5.09 -20.49 -13.34
CA LYS A 126 -5.14 -21.70 -12.50
C LYS A 126 -4.33 -21.59 -11.23
N LYS A 127 -3.39 -20.64 -11.16
CA LYS A 127 -2.58 -20.35 -9.97
C LYS A 127 -3.01 -19.07 -9.25
N PHE A 128 -4.07 -18.41 -9.72
CA PHE A 128 -4.57 -17.17 -9.12
C PHE A 128 -4.93 -17.35 -7.64
N GLY A 129 -4.45 -16.46 -6.77
CA GLY A 129 -4.70 -16.51 -5.34
C GLY A 129 -4.41 -15.20 -4.61
N GLY A 130 -4.19 -15.31 -3.30
CA GLY A 130 -3.95 -14.17 -2.40
C GLY A 130 -2.75 -13.30 -2.81
N ASP A 131 -1.64 -13.94 -3.15
CA ASP A 131 -0.36 -13.27 -3.43
C ASP A 131 -0.12 -12.97 -4.93
N THR A 132 -1.06 -13.33 -5.80
CA THR A 132 -0.94 -13.04 -7.24
C THR A 132 -0.87 -11.53 -7.46
N PRO A 133 0.13 -11.03 -8.21
CA PRO A 133 0.23 -9.62 -8.56
C PRO A 133 -1.04 -9.10 -9.24
N TYR A 134 -1.42 -7.87 -8.89
CA TYR A 134 -2.58 -7.18 -9.45
C TYR A 134 -2.24 -5.70 -9.62
N SER A 135 -2.93 -5.03 -10.54
CA SER A 135 -2.79 -3.59 -10.76
C SER A 135 -3.68 -2.78 -9.80
N ILE A 136 -4.90 -3.27 -9.56
CA ILE A 136 -5.91 -2.63 -8.70
C ILE A 136 -6.63 -3.70 -7.89
N MET A 137 -6.86 -3.46 -6.60
CA MET A 137 -7.83 -4.20 -5.79
C MET A 137 -8.88 -3.22 -5.26
N PHE A 138 -10.16 -3.53 -5.48
CA PHE A 138 -11.25 -2.63 -5.12
C PHE A 138 -12.49 -3.39 -4.62
N GLY A 139 -13.06 -2.95 -3.49
CA GLY A 139 -14.33 -3.46 -2.99
C GLY A 139 -14.43 -3.58 -1.47
N PRO A 140 -15.60 -3.99 -0.95
CA PRO A 140 -15.83 -4.12 0.49
C PRO A 140 -15.00 -5.23 1.13
N ASP A 141 -14.58 -4.99 2.37
CA ASP A 141 -13.95 -5.96 3.25
C ASP A 141 -14.49 -5.80 4.66
N ILE A 142 -15.05 -6.89 5.18
CA ILE A 142 -15.70 -6.94 6.48
C ILE A 142 -14.97 -8.00 7.29
N CYS A 143 -14.46 -7.66 8.47
CA CYS A 143 -13.97 -8.64 9.42
C CYS A 143 -14.14 -8.14 10.85
N GLY A 144 -15.14 -8.69 11.52
CA GLY A 144 -15.53 -8.31 12.88
C GLY A 144 -15.93 -6.84 12.99
N TYR A 145 -15.55 -6.22 14.11
CA TYR A 145 -15.84 -4.80 14.39
C TYR A 145 -14.73 -3.86 13.93
N SER A 146 -13.53 -4.38 13.67
CA SER A 146 -12.34 -3.57 13.36
C SER A 146 -12.23 -3.22 11.88
N THR A 147 -12.74 -4.09 10.99
CA THR A 147 -12.60 -3.91 9.54
C THR A 147 -13.97 -3.90 8.90
N LYS A 148 -14.41 -2.73 8.43
CA LYS A 148 -15.67 -2.51 7.69
C LYS A 148 -15.45 -1.38 6.69
N LYS A 149 -14.68 -1.65 5.65
CA LYS A 149 -14.22 -0.62 4.72
C LYS A 149 -14.18 -1.10 3.28
N VAL A 150 -14.17 -0.15 2.37
CA VAL A 150 -13.89 -0.39 0.95
C VAL A 150 -12.39 -0.27 0.75
N HIS A 151 -11.75 -1.35 0.31
CA HIS A 151 -10.38 -1.28 -0.20
C HIS A 151 -10.37 -0.56 -1.55
N ALA A 152 -9.37 0.28 -1.74
CA ALA A 152 -8.98 0.85 -3.03
C ALA A 152 -7.45 0.87 -3.05
N ILE A 153 -6.85 -0.23 -3.52
CA ILE A 153 -5.41 -0.45 -3.51
C ILE A 153 -4.89 -0.29 -4.93
N LEU A 154 -3.85 0.52 -5.09
CA LEU A 154 -3.18 0.76 -6.35
C LEU A 154 -1.77 0.19 -6.28
N THR A 155 -1.37 -0.56 -7.29
CA THR A 155 -0.04 -1.15 -7.35
C THR A 155 0.88 -0.29 -8.20
N LYS A 156 2.06 0.04 -7.67
CA LYS A 156 3.13 0.73 -8.39
C LYS A 156 4.47 0.14 -7.99
N ASP A 157 5.36 -0.10 -8.95
CA ASP A 157 6.72 -0.62 -8.72
C ASP A 157 6.72 -1.92 -7.88
N GLY A 158 5.74 -2.79 -8.11
CA GLY A 158 5.56 -4.05 -7.38
C GLY A 158 5.03 -3.91 -5.95
N LYS A 159 4.71 -2.69 -5.49
CA LYS A 159 4.19 -2.41 -4.15
C LYS A 159 2.71 -2.06 -4.19
N ASN A 160 1.96 -2.66 -3.28
CA ASN A 160 0.53 -2.38 -3.07
C ASN A 160 0.38 -1.16 -2.14
N HIS A 161 -0.19 -0.08 -2.66
CA HIS A 161 -0.46 1.14 -1.89
C HIS A 161 -1.94 1.18 -1.51
N LEU A 162 -2.21 1.19 -0.20
CA LEU A 162 -3.57 1.32 0.32
C LEU A 162 -3.99 2.79 0.33
N ILE A 163 -5.28 3.04 0.11
CA ILE A 163 -5.88 4.35 0.32
C ILE A 163 -5.74 4.75 1.80
N LYS A 164 -5.33 5.99 2.06
CA LYS A 164 -5.15 6.55 3.41
C LYS A 164 -6.48 6.85 4.10
N LYS A 165 -7.51 7.16 3.33
CA LYS A 165 -8.84 7.51 3.81
C LYS A 165 -9.67 6.25 3.96
N ASP A 166 -10.16 6.00 5.16
CA ASP A 166 -11.14 4.93 5.37
C ASP A 166 -12.46 5.32 4.70
N VAL A 167 -12.95 4.43 3.83
CA VAL A 167 -14.26 4.54 3.18
C VAL A 167 -15.12 3.42 3.77
N PRO A 168 -16.20 3.73 4.51
CA PRO A 168 -17.06 2.70 5.08
C PRO A 168 -17.75 1.90 3.97
N CYS A 169 -17.91 0.59 4.18
CA CYS A 169 -18.71 -0.25 3.31
C CYS A 169 -20.08 -0.53 3.94
N GLU A 170 -21.06 -0.82 3.08
CA GLU A 170 -22.37 -1.30 3.53
C GLU A 170 -22.25 -2.69 4.18
N THR A 171 -23.09 -2.92 5.19
CA THR A 171 -23.04 -4.13 6.04
C THR A 171 -24.39 -4.77 6.28
N ASP A 172 -25.44 -4.27 5.63
CA ASP A 172 -26.71 -4.97 5.60
C ASP A 172 -26.64 -6.15 4.59
N GLN A 173 -27.78 -6.81 4.37
CA GLN A 173 -27.84 -8.02 3.55
C GLN A 173 -28.27 -7.73 2.09
N LEU A 174 -28.54 -6.47 1.74
CA LEU A 174 -28.98 -6.00 0.43
C LEU A 174 -27.83 -6.00 -0.58
N THR A 175 -28.20 -5.85 -1.84
CA THR A 175 -27.26 -5.69 -2.94
C THR A 175 -26.83 -4.23 -3.00
N HIS A 176 -25.52 -4.00 -2.98
CA HIS A 176 -24.93 -2.67 -3.15
C HIS A 176 -24.00 -2.63 -4.35
N VAL A 177 -23.97 -1.51 -5.04
CA VAL A 177 -23.11 -1.27 -6.22
C VAL A 177 -21.90 -0.46 -5.80
N TYR A 178 -20.71 -0.98 -6.05
CA TYR A 178 -19.45 -0.31 -5.78
C TYR A 178 -18.81 0.12 -7.10
N THR A 179 -18.43 1.40 -7.19
CA THR A 179 -17.82 1.97 -8.40
C THR A 179 -16.55 2.71 -8.05
N LEU A 180 -15.44 2.35 -8.70
CA LEU A 180 -14.19 3.09 -8.68
C LEU A 180 -13.98 3.76 -10.04
N ILE A 181 -13.75 5.07 -10.02
CA ILE A 181 -13.43 5.87 -11.20
C ILE A 181 -12.02 6.42 -11.02
N ILE A 182 -11.13 6.20 -11.98
CA ILE A 182 -9.78 6.78 -12.01
C ILE A 182 -9.63 7.56 -13.31
N ARG A 183 -9.26 8.84 -13.22
CA ARG A 183 -9.18 9.76 -14.36
C ARG A 183 -7.73 10.03 -14.78
N PRO A 184 -7.49 10.49 -16.02
CA PRO A 184 -6.15 10.79 -16.53
C PRO A 184 -5.40 11.87 -15.75
N ASP A 185 -6.13 12.79 -15.10
CA ASP A 185 -5.58 13.85 -14.26
C ASP A 185 -5.15 13.38 -12.86
N ALA A 186 -5.06 12.06 -12.65
CA ALA A 186 -4.76 11.42 -11.38
C ALA A 186 -5.75 11.77 -10.26
N THR A 187 -7.01 12.04 -10.62
CA THR A 187 -8.13 12.09 -9.66
C THR A 187 -8.91 10.77 -9.65
N TYR A 188 -9.61 10.52 -8.56
CA TYR A 188 -10.45 9.34 -8.42
C TYR A 188 -11.79 9.66 -7.75
N SER A 189 -12.79 8.81 -7.93
CA SER A 189 -14.02 8.79 -7.14
C SER A 189 -14.37 7.35 -6.75
N ILE A 190 -14.86 7.16 -5.52
CA ILE A 190 -15.47 5.93 -5.04
C ILE A 190 -16.94 6.23 -4.78
N LEU A 191 -17.81 5.51 -5.48
CA LEU A 191 -19.26 5.58 -5.30
C LEU A 191 -19.76 4.28 -4.69
N ILE A 192 -20.77 4.40 -3.83
CA ILE A 192 -21.58 3.30 -3.33
C ILE A 192 -23.03 3.63 -3.66
N ASP A 193 -23.72 2.74 -4.37
CA ASP A 193 -25.09 2.93 -4.84
C ASP A 193 -25.28 4.24 -5.65
N ASN A 194 -24.30 4.53 -6.50
CA ASN A 194 -24.19 5.76 -7.30
C ASN A 194 -24.06 7.06 -6.49
N GLU A 195 -23.90 6.99 -5.17
CA GLU A 195 -23.56 8.15 -4.34
C GLU A 195 -22.05 8.24 -4.15
N GLU A 196 -21.46 9.41 -4.44
CA GLU A 196 -20.03 9.64 -4.20
C GLU A 196 -19.72 9.67 -2.70
N LYS A 197 -18.97 8.68 -2.23
CA LYS A 197 -18.56 8.56 -0.83
C LYS A 197 -17.15 9.10 -0.59
N GLN A 198 -16.31 9.10 -1.62
CA GLN A 198 -14.94 9.60 -1.55
C GLN A 198 -14.46 10.09 -2.92
N THR A 199 -13.70 11.18 -2.94
CA THR A 199 -13.08 11.76 -4.15
C THR A 199 -11.82 12.52 -3.79
N GLY A 200 -10.90 12.68 -4.74
CA GLY A 200 -9.69 13.47 -4.53
C GLY A 200 -8.56 13.11 -5.49
N SER A 201 -7.33 13.50 -5.10
CA SER A 201 -6.13 13.16 -5.86
C SER A 201 -5.51 11.84 -5.40
N VAL A 202 -5.06 11.04 -6.36
CA VAL A 202 -4.26 9.84 -6.11
C VAL A 202 -2.97 10.18 -5.34
N TYR A 203 -2.35 11.32 -5.62
CA TYR A 203 -1.11 11.76 -4.98
C TYR A 203 -1.26 12.14 -3.51
N GLU A 204 -2.47 12.51 -3.09
CA GLU A 204 -2.75 12.91 -1.70
C GLU A 204 -3.20 11.70 -0.88
N HIS A 205 -4.03 10.84 -1.47
CA HIS A 205 -4.72 9.77 -0.77
C HIS A 205 -4.01 8.41 -0.85
N TRP A 206 -2.90 8.30 -1.58
CA TRP A 206 -2.00 7.14 -1.55
C TRP A 206 -0.54 7.58 -1.39
N ASP A 207 0.28 6.73 -0.77
CA ASP A 207 1.74 6.92 -0.66
C ASP A 207 2.48 6.37 -1.89
N ILE A 208 2.07 6.82 -3.09
CA ILE A 208 2.59 6.34 -4.39
C ILE A 208 3.81 7.14 -4.88
N LEU A 209 3.97 8.36 -4.37
CA LEU A 209 5.15 9.17 -4.60
C LEU A 209 6.16 8.97 -3.47
N PRO A 210 7.47 9.12 -3.75
CA PRO A 210 8.47 9.24 -2.70
C PRO A 210 8.03 10.30 -1.68
N PRO A 211 8.30 10.09 -0.38
CA PRO A 211 7.96 11.07 0.64
C PRO A 211 8.65 12.39 0.32
N LYS A 212 7.88 13.48 0.21
CA LYS A 212 8.38 14.85 -0.04
C LYS A 212 9.35 15.37 1.04
N LYS A 213 9.49 14.65 2.16
CA LYS A 213 10.38 15.01 3.27
C LYS A 213 11.03 13.73 3.79
N ILE A 214 12.28 13.53 3.42
CA ILE A 214 13.12 12.46 3.95
C ILE A 214 13.83 13.06 5.17
N LYS A 215 13.81 12.37 6.32
CA LYS A 215 14.66 12.78 7.44
C LYS A 215 16.10 12.59 7.03
N ASP A 216 16.96 13.57 7.33
CA ASP A 216 18.39 13.44 7.05
C ASP A 216 18.94 12.15 7.71
N PRO A 217 19.42 11.17 6.92
CA PRO A 217 19.96 9.93 7.44
C PRO A 217 21.27 10.12 8.21
N GLU A 218 21.95 11.25 8.04
CA GLU A 218 23.18 11.60 8.77
C GLU A 218 22.93 12.43 10.03
N ALA A 219 21.69 12.88 10.25
CA ALA A 219 21.34 13.64 11.43
C ALA A 219 21.59 12.78 12.68
N LYS A 220 22.61 13.16 13.43
CA LYS A 220 22.93 12.59 14.74
C LYS A 220 22.38 13.50 15.82
N LYS A 221 21.85 12.89 16.87
CA LYS A 221 21.56 13.61 18.11
C LYS A 221 22.86 14.27 18.59
N PRO A 222 22.89 15.61 18.78
CA PRO A 222 24.05 16.28 19.34
C PRO A 222 24.43 15.69 20.70
N GLU A 223 25.72 15.59 21.00
CA GLU A 223 26.20 15.02 22.27
C GLU A 223 25.74 15.85 23.48
N ASP A 224 25.51 17.15 23.28
CA ASP A 224 25.02 18.11 24.27
C ASP A 224 23.50 18.13 24.41
N TRP A 225 22.75 17.36 23.59
CA TRP A 225 21.29 17.36 23.63
C TRP A 225 20.74 16.51 24.79
N ASP A 226 20.13 17.15 25.79
CA ASP A 226 19.55 16.45 26.92
C ASP A 226 18.06 16.12 26.72
N ASP A 227 17.77 14.85 26.46
CA ASP A 227 16.41 14.29 26.31
C ASP A 227 15.87 13.63 27.58
N LYS A 228 16.59 13.73 28.71
CA LYS A 228 16.13 13.21 30.00
C LYS A 228 15.28 14.26 30.69
N GLU A 229 13.97 14.05 30.69
CA GLU A 229 13.02 14.95 31.37
C GLU A 229 13.25 15.02 32.89
N TYR A 230 13.73 13.92 33.50
CA TYR A 230 14.00 13.83 34.93
C TYR A 230 15.43 13.36 35.20
N ILE A 231 16.12 14.07 36.09
CA ILE A 231 17.46 13.74 36.60
C ILE A 231 17.40 13.44 38.11
N PRO A 232 18.35 12.66 38.66
CA PRO A 232 18.45 12.50 40.11
C PRO A 232 18.69 13.84 40.78
N ASP A 233 18.03 14.08 41.91
CA ASP A 233 18.16 15.29 42.70
C ASP A 233 19.54 15.33 43.37
N PRO A 234 20.44 16.24 42.98
CA PRO A 234 21.79 16.31 43.55
C PRO A 234 21.79 16.69 45.03
N GLU A 235 20.73 17.33 45.52
CA GLU A 235 20.57 17.73 46.92
C GLU A 235 19.94 16.62 47.78
N ASP A 236 19.29 15.62 47.15
CA ASP A 236 18.75 14.46 47.86
C ASP A 236 19.86 13.43 48.08
N LYS A 237 20.61 13.63 49.16
CA LYS A 237 21.66 12.70 49.61
C LYS A 237 21.05 11.66 50.56
N LYS A 238 21.52 10.41 50.44
CA LYS A 238 21.17 9.36 51.41
C LYS A 238 21.59 9.82 52.81
N PRO A 239 20.69 9.81 53.81
CA PRO A 239 21.05 10.14 55.18
C PRO A 239 22.12 9.18 55.73
N GLU A 240 23.05 9.71 56.51
CA GLU A 240 24.04 8.92 57.23
C GLU A 240 23.33 7.93 58.18
N GLY A 241 23.76 6.68 58.21
CA GLY A 241 23.13 5.62 59.01
C GLY A 241 21.88 4.97 58.42
N TYR A 242 21.38 5.39 57.25
CA TYR A 242 20.15 4.83 56.66
C TYR A 242 20.26 3.34 56.32
N ASP A 243 21.44 2.89 55.89
CA ASP A 243 21.70 1.48 55.56
C ASP A 243 22.00 0.63 56.81
N ASP A 244 22.30 1.27 57.93
CA ASP A 244 22.65 0.61 59.19
C ASP A 244 21.40 0.26 60.02
N ILE A 245 20.21 0.74 59.61
CA ILE A 245 18.94 0.40 60.25
C ILE A 245 18.59 -1.05 59.90
N PRO A 246 18.58 -1.99 60.88
CA PRO A 246 18.29 -3.39 60.61
C PRO A 246 16.82 -3.56 60.25
N LYS A 247 16.53 -4.55 59.38
CA LYS A 247 15.16 -4.88 58.95
C LYS A 247 14.29 -5.39 60.11
N GLU A 248 14.92 -6.05 61.07
CA GLU A 248 14.28 -6.65 62.22
C GLU A 248 15.04 -6.27 63.48
N ILE A 249 14.32 -6.04 64.57
CA ILE A 249 14.85 -5.76 65.90
C ILE A 249 14.26 -6.77 66.89
N PRO A 250 14.95 -7.13 67.99
CA PRO A 250 14.35 -7.94 69.05
C PRO A 250 13.08 -7.27 69.59
N ASP A 251 12.03 -8.06 69.81
CA ASP A 251 10.76 -7.57 70.36
C ASP A 251 10.97 -7.01 71.77
N PRO A 252 10.79 -5.69 71.98
CA PRO A 252 11.02 -5.07 73.29
C PRO A 252 9.97 -5.48 74.33
N ASP A 253 8.81 -5.98 73.89
CA ASP A 253 7.72 -6.41 74.76
C ASP A 253 7.78 -7.93 75.06
N ALA A 254 8.66 -8.66 74.37
CA ALA A 254 8.86 -10.07 74.64
C ALA A 254 9.53 -10.27 76.01
N LYS A 255 8.86 -11.04 76.85
CA LYS A 255 9.39 -11.48 78.14
C LYS A 255 9.70 -12.97 78.05
N LYS A 256 10.81 -13.34 78.67
CA LYS A 256 11.16 -14.74 78.88
C LYS A 256 10.01 -15.46 79.60
N PRO A 257 9.48 -16.57 79.06
CA PRO A 257 8.43 -17.34 79.71
C PRO A 257 8.85 -17.82 81.11
N GLU A 258 7.91 -17.88 82.05
CA GLU A 258 8.17 -18.34 83.43
C GLU A 258 8.57 -19.83 83.50
N ASP A 259 8.22 -20.62 82.47
CA ASP A 259 8.50 -22.05 82.35
C ASP A 259 9.74 -22.34 81.46
N TRP A 260 10.59 -21.34 81.21
CA TRP A 260 11.81 -21.51 80.40
C TRP A 260 12.98 -21.96 81.26
N ASP A 261 13.62 -23.07 80.89
CA ASP A 261 14.79 -23.62 81.57
C ASP A 261 16.06 -23.37 80.74
N ASP A 262 16.99 -22.52 81.22
CA ASP A 262 18.21 -22.21 80.48
C ASP A 262 19.18 -23.41 80.36
N GLU A 263 19.10 -24.41 81.26
CA GLU A 263 19.96 -25.61 81.19
C GLU A 263 19.45 -26.62 80.14
N GLU A 264 18.14 -26.69 79.92
CA GLU A 264 17.51 -27.64 78.98
C GLU A 264 17.17 -26.99 77.61
N ASP A 265 16.71 -25.72 77.58
CA ASP A 265 16.26 -25.00 76.36
C ASP A 265 17.31 -24.02 75.80
N GLY A 266 18.37 -23.71 76.55
CA GLY A 266 19.44 -22.77 76.20
C GLY A 266 19.16 -21.30 76.55
N GLU A 267 20.12 -20.40 76.27
CA GLU A 267 19.94 -18.96 76.53
C GLU A 267 18.75 -18.40 75.74
N TRP A 268 17.74 -17.92 76.44
CA TRP A 268 16.57 -17.31 75.82
C TRP A 268 16.95 -16.05 75.02
N THR A 269 16.54 -16.00 73.76
CA THR A 269 16.64 -14.80 72.90
C THR A 269 15.25 -14.30 72.54
N ALA A 270 15.00 -13.00 72.68
CA ALA A 270 13.73 -12.40 72.27
C ALA A 270 13.48 -12.61 70.76
N PRO A 271 12.25 -12.95 70.35
CA PRO A 271 11.89 -13.07 68.93
C PRO A 271 12.09 -11.72 68.23
N THR A 272 12.48 -11.74 66.96
CA THR A 272 12.66 -10.50 66.19
C THR A 272 11.32 -10.05 65.58
N ILE A 273 11.07 -8.74 65.60
CA ILE A 273 9.94 -8.08 64.95
C ILE A 273 10.44 -7.12 63.87
N PRO A 274 9.63 -6.82 62.83
CA PRO A 274 9.99 -5.84 61.81
C PRO A 274 10.28 -4.48 62.45
N ASN A 275 11.43 -3.89 62.12
CA ASN A 275 11.83 -2.58 62.63
C ASN A 275 10.97 -1.48 61.98
N PRO A 276 10.14 -0.73 62.73
CA PRO A 276 9.33 0.36 62.17
C PRO A 276 10.15 1.49 61.53
N GLU A 277 11.43 1.63 61.90
CA GLU A 277 12.34 2.64 61.35
C GLU A 277 12.95 2.23 60.01
N TYR A 278 12.90 0.94 59.64
CA TYR A 278 13.44 0.46 58.37
C TYR A 278 12.50 0.85 57.20
N LYS A 279 12.94 1.82 56.40
CA LYS A 279 12.15 2.39 55.28
C LYS A 279 12.41 1.73 53.91
N GLY A 280 13.09 0.58 53.88
CA GLY A 280 13.47 -0.10 52.64
C GLY A 280 14.75 0.46 52.01
N PRO A 281 15.17 -0.02 50.84
CA PRO A 281 16.35 0.50 50.14
C PRO A 281 16.09 1.93 49.68
N TRP A 282 17.02 2.84 50.00
CA TRP A 282 16.92 4.25 49.63
C TRP A 282 16.89 4.43 48.11
N LYS A 283 16.02 5.33 47.64
CA LYS A 283 15.92 5.74 46.25
C LYS A 283 16.02 7.27 46.17
N GLN A 284 17.02 7.75 45.44
CA GLN A 284 17.19 9.18 45.18
C GLN A 284 15.94 9.76 44.50
N LYS A 285 15.44 10.88 44.99
CA LYS A 285 14.39 11.64 44.33
C LYS A 285 14.85 12.05 42.94
N LYS A 286 13.89 12.17 42.01
CA LYS A 286 14.13 12.71 40.67
C LYS A 286 13.51 14.10 40.58
N ILE A 287 14.25 15.07 40.07
CA ILE A 287 13.78 16.43 39.78
C ILE A 287 13.70 16.63 38.27
N LYS A 288 12.89 17.62 37.85
CA LYS A 288 12.84 18.02 36.44
C LYS A 288 14.20 18.56 36.02
N ASN A 289 14.70 18.08 34.89
CA ASN A 289 15.96 18.51 34.34
C ASN A 289 15.83 19.93 33.76
N PRO A 290 16.54 20.94 34.29
CA PRO A 290 16.51 22.30 33.76
C PRO A 290 17.04 22.40 32.33
N ASN A 291 17.88 21.47 31.90
CA ASN A 291 18.49 21.43 30.57
C ASN A 291 17.70 20.56 29.57
N TYR A 292 16.51 20.08 29.94
CA TYR A 292 15.71 19.24 29.04
C TYR A 292 15.31 20.01 27.77
N GLN A 293 15.83 19.56 26.63
CA GLN A 293 15.60 20.17 25.32
C GLN A 293 14.46 19.48 24.53
N GLY A 294 13.79 18.51 25.15
CA GLY A 294 12.78 17.70 24.47
C GLY A 294 13.36 16.44 23.82
N LYS A 295 12.50 15.54 23.36
CA LYS A 295 12.95 14.40 22.55
C LYS A 295 13.50 14.92 21.23
N TRP A 296 14.78 14.65 20.98
CA TRP A 296 15.46 15.05 19.75
C TRP A 296 14.72 14.54 18.49
N LYS A 297 14.66 15.37 17.45
CA LYS A 297 14.13 15.03 16.12
C LYS A 297 15.08 15.57 15.05
N ALA A 298 15.48 14.72 14.12
CA ALA A 298 16.25 15.11 12.93
C ALA A 298 15.54 16.22 12.14
N ALA A 299 16.30 17.22 11.69
CA ALA A 299 15.81 18.25 10.78
C ALA A 299 15.52 17.64 9.39
N PHE A 300 14.50 18.15 8.70
CA PHE A 300 14.01 17.60 7.43
C PHE A 300 14.64 18.26 6.19
N ASP A 301 15.35 19.38 6.35
CA ASP A 301 15.57 20.31 5.24
C ASP A 301 16.95 20.17 4.56
N GLU A 302 17.92 19.45 5.14
CA GLU A 302 19.26 19.30 4.52
C GLU A 302 19.37 18.10 3.56
N ALA A 303 18.44 17.14 3.63
CA ALA A 303 18.47 15.93 2.81
C ALA A 303 18.11 16.19 1.33
N GLU A 304 17.19 17.13 1.05
CA GLU A 304 16.85 17.48 -0.34
C GLU A 304 18.01 18.17 -1.04
N LYS A 305 18.71 19.08 -0.34
CA LYS A 305 19.87 19.77 -0.89
C LYS A 305 21.01 18.80 -1.23
N LYS A 306 21.27 17.83 -0.36
CA LYS A 306 22.27 16.78 -0.64
C LYS A 306 21.88 15.87 -1.80
N LYS A 307 20.58 15.55 -1.94
CA LYS A 307 20.09 14.73 -3.05
C LYS A 307 20.18 15.48 -4.39
N GLU A 308 19.85 16.77 -4.40
CA GLU A 308 20.04 17.64 -5.57
C GLU A 308 21.53 17.77 -5.93
N GLU A 309 22.41 17.90 -4.92
CA GLU A 309 23.87 17.94 -5.12
C GLU A 309 24.43 16.60 -5.65
N GLU A 310 23.96 15.45 -5.16
CA GLU A 310 24.35 14.12 -5.67
C GLU A 310 23.81 13.81 -7.07
N GLU A 311 22.55 14.19 -7.36
CA GLU A 311 21.97 14.03 -8.70
C GLU A 311 22.65 14.98 -9.71
N ALA A 312 23.01 16.20 -9.30
CA ALA A 312 23.80 17.11 -10.11
C ALA A 312 25.25 16.63 -10.31
N ALA A 313 25.85 15.97 -9.31
CA ALA A 313 27.19 15.40 -9.43
C ALA A 313 27.22 14.22 -10.41
N LYS A 314 26.19 13.36 -10.40
CA LYS A 314 26.08 12.24 -11.36
C LYS A 314 25.77 12.71 -12.78
N ALA A 315 24.96 13.76 -12.93
CA ALA A 315 24.68 14.35 -14.24
C ALA A 315 25.90 15.05 -14.87
N GLY A 316 26.90 15.42 -14.06
CA GLY A 316 28.15 16.01 -14.55
C GLY A 316 29.24 15.01 -14.93
N GLU A 317 29.07 13.72 -14.67
CA GLU A 317 30.00 12.66 -15.09
C GLU A 317 29.62 12.04 -16.46
N ASP A 318 28.41 12.28 -16.96
CA ASP A 318 27.93 11.77 -18.26
C ASP A 318 28.23 12.73 -19.45
N ASP A 319 28.71 13.95 -19.21
CA ASP A 319 29.03 14.95 -20.27
C ASP A 319 30.51 14.90 -20.74
N ASP A 320 31.42 14.24 -20.02
CA ASP A 320 32.83 14.11 -20.42
C ASP A 320 33.09 12.92 -21.38
N ASP A 321 32.10 12.03 -21.60
CA ASP A 321 32.20 10.87 -22.52
C ASP A 321 31.61 11.13 -23.93
N LEU A 322 31.19 12.37 -24.23
CA LEU A 322 30.65 12.75 -25.55
C LEU A 322 31.60 13.61 -26.41
N GLU A 323 32.79 13.96 -25.93
CA GLU A 323 33.79 14.69 -26.73
C GLU A 323 34.75 13.77 -27.52
N ASP A 324 34.71 12.45 -27.32
CA ASP A 324 35.61 11.50 -28.01
C ASP A 324 35.00 10.78 -29.24
N GLU A 325 33.71 11.03 -29.59
CA GLU A 325 33.07 10.42 -30.79
C GLU A 325 32.88 11.37 -32.00
N GLU A 326 33.32 12.64 -31.94
CA GLU A 326 33.24 13.55 -33.10
C GLU A 326 34.53 13.65 -33.95
N ASP A 327 35.61 12.94 -33.60
CA ASP A 327 36.88 12.99 -34.36
C ASP A 327 37.09 11.81 -35.33
N ASP A 328 36.25 10.77 -35.31
CA ASP A 328 36.40 9.59 -36.20
C ASP A 328 35.56 9.63 -37.49
N GLU A 329 34.61 10.56 -37.65
CA GLU A 329 33.81 10.69 -38.88
C GLU A 329 34.43 11.59 -39.97
N LYS A 330 35.63 12.15 -39.74
CA LYS A 330 36.29 13.05 -40.71
C LYS A 330 37.50 12.46 -41.45
N ALA A 331 37.78 11.17 -41.28
CA ALA A 331 38.94 10.52 -41.87
C ALA A 331 38.65 9.60 -43.09
N ASP A 332 37.38 9.43 -43.49
CA ASP A 332 37.00 8.50 -44.58
C ASP A 332 36.50 9.16 -45.88
N GLU A 333 36.45 10.50 -45.98
CA GLU A 333 36.08 11.20 -47.24
C GLU A 333 37.26 11.62 -48.13
N ASP A 334 38.53 11.49 -47.69
CA ASP A 334 39.71 11.95 -48.45
C ASP A 334 40.54 10.83 -49.13
N LYS A 335 39.98 9.64 -49.35
CA LYS A 335 40.68 8.54 -50.06
C LYS A 335 40.02 8.03 -51.34
N ALA A 336 39.03 8.72 -51.86
CA ALA A 336 38.41 8.40 -53.14
C ALA A 336 38.83 9.35 -54.27
N ASP A 337 40.11 9.70 -54.38
CA ASP A 337 40.62 10.36 -55.60
C ASP A 337 42.14 10.19 -55.80
N SER A 338 42.61 8.95 -55.84
CA SER A 338 43.89 8.62 -56.47
C SER A 338 43.96 7.10 -56.64
N ASP A 339 43.70 6.60 -57.84
CA ASP A 339 44.34 5.42 -58.44
C ASP A 339 43.64 5.10 -59.76
N ALA A 340 43.77 6.04 -60.70
CA ALA A 340 43.58 5.79 -62.11
C ALA A 340 44.90 6.10 -62.80
N GLU A 341 45.84 5.17 -62.77
CA GLU A 341 46.84 5.00 -63.84
C GLU A 341 47.62 3.69 -63.71
N ASP A 342 47.82 3.06 -64.86
CA ASP A 342 48.83 2.05 -65.20
C ASP A 342 48.71 0.59 -64.74
N GLY A 343 48.44 -0.27 -65.73
CA GLY A 343 48.68 -1.71 -65.69
C GLY A 343 48.43 -2.36 -67.05
N LYS A 344 49.48 -2.44 -67.87
CA LYS A 344 49.52 -2.93 -69.26
C LYS A 344 49.73 -4.45 -69.35
N ASP A 345 49.53 -4.96 -70.57
CA ASP A 345 49.94 -6.27 -71.15
C ASP A 345 49.07 -7.49 -70.79
N SER A 346 48.76 -8.44 -71.66
CA SER A 346 48.85 -8.65 -73.11
C SER A 346 48.03 -9.91 -73.42
N ASP A 347 47.52 -10.04 -74.65
CA ASP A 347 47.62 -11.25 -75.49
C ASP A 347 46.49 -11.34 -76.54
N ASP A 348 46.97 -11.44 -77.77
CA ASP A 348 46.30 -11.78 -79.02
C ASP A 348 45.44 -13.06 -78.92
N GLU A 349 44.26 -13.07 -79.55
CA GLU A 349 44.06 -13.95 -80.70
C GLU A 349 42.81 -13.60 -81.51
N LYS A 350 43.01 -13.62 -82.83
CA LYS A 350 42.03 -13.47 -83.90
C LYS A 350 41.12 -14.69 -84.00
N HIS A 351 39.86 -14.51 -84.40
CA HIS A 351 39.33 -14.98 -85.70
C HIS A 351 37.80 -14.81 -85.80
N ASP A 352 37.40 -14.09 -86.85
CA ASP A 352 36.35 -14.34 -87.86
C ASP A 352 34.99 -14.97 -87.53
N GLU A 353 33.97 -14.18 -87.91
CA GLU A 353 32.79 -14.50 -88.76
C GLU A 353 32.15 -15.91 -88.67
N LEU A 354 30.88 -15.94 -88.24
CA LEU A 354 29.70 -16.05 -89.13
C LEU A 354 28.39 -15.77 -88.38
#